data_AF-A0A851U9H4-F1
#
_entry.id   AF-A0A851U9H4-F1
#
_cell.length_a   1.000
_cell.length_b   1.000
_cell.length_c   1.000
_cell.angle_alpha   90.00
_cell.angle_beta   90.00
_cell.angle_gamma   90.00
#
_symmetry.space_group_name_H-M   'P 1'
#
loop_
_entity.id
_entity.type
_entity.pdbx_description
1 polymer ?
#
loop_
_entity_poly.entity_id
_entity_poly.type
_entity_poly.pdbx_seq_one_letter_code
_entity_poly.pdbx_strand_id
1 'polypeptide(L)'
;PPLTPAPRRVQLAVNRRTEEAVAVKIVDMKRAAECPENIKKEICINKMLSHENVVRFYGHRREGATQYLFLEYCRGGELFDRIEPDVGMPEPEAQRFFQQLIAGVVYLHSMGITHRDLKPENLLLDERDNLKISDFGLATVFRHNGRERLLNKMCGTLPYVAPELLRRPEFRAEPVDVWACGVVLTAMLAGELPWDQPSDSCQEYSDWKEKKTYLPPWKKIDSAPLALLHKILTESPTARITIPDIQKDRWYSRPLKKDVKQARLSSGGVSDSAGGFSKHIRSNTDFSPVKGALGEDKARYSTSQPEPGTGGMPWESGTGSIDQLVQGFSFSQPACPEHMLVNSQLLGTPGSSQSPWQRLVRRMTRFFTKLDADGSYRALKDVCEKMGYGWKMSCTNQVTVSTTDRRNNKLIFKVNLVEMESKILVDFRLSKGDGLEFKRHFLKIKVKLSDIVSTQKVWLPGT
;
A
#
# COMPACT_ATOMS: atom_id res chain seq x y z
N PRO A 1 -21.78 -2.09 20.60
CA PRO A 1 -21.69 -1.63 19.19
C PRO A 1 -20.23 -1.72 18.69
N PRO A 2 -19.95 -2.31 17.51
CA PRO A 2 -18.61 -2.23 16.98
C PRO A 2 -18.33 -0.77 16.70
N LEU A 3 -17.19 -0.34 17.20
CA LEU A 3 -16.61 0.94 16.90
C LEU A 3 -16.32 0.96 15.39
N THR A 4 -17.28 1.42 14.59
CA THR A 4 -17.06 1.81 13.19
C THR A 4 -15.91 2.81 13.16
N PRO A 5 -14.76 2.49 12.55
CA PRO A 5 -13.69 3.48 12.44
C PRO A 5 -14.28 4.72 11.78
N ALA A 6 -13.83 5.89 12.25
CA ALA A 6 -14.25 7.15 11.67
C ALA A 6 -14.13 7.08 10.15
N PRO A 7 -15.03 7.72 9.39
CA PRO A 7 -14.75 7.95 7.97
C PRO A 7 -13.43 8.75 7.86
N ARG A 8 -12.35 8.02 7.60
CA ARG A 8 -11.01 8.54 7.37
C ARG A 8 -10.90 8.84 5.88
N ARG A 9 -10.55 10.08 5.53
CA ARG A 9 -10.47 10.53 4.14
C ARG A 9 -9.10 11.18 3.90
N VAL A 10 -8.28 10.64 3.00
CA VAL A 10 -6.96 11.22 2.62
C VAL A 10 -7.02 12.11 1.36
N GLN A 11 -6.91 13.42 1.51
CA GLN A 11 -6.92 14.34 0.37
C GLN A 11 -5.50 14.75 -0.06
N LEU A 12 -5.30 15.05 -1.34
CA LEU A 12 -4.10 15.75 -1.79
C LEU A 12 -4.24 17.24 -1.43
N ALA A 13 -3.25 17.81 -0.77
CA ALA A 13 -3.12 19.25 -0.58
C ALA A 13 -1.84 19.74 -1.26
N VAL A 14 -1.92 20.89 -1.94
CA VAL A 14 -0.80 21.51 -2.62
C VAL A 14 -0.57 22.89 -2.01
N ASN A 15 0.66 23.17 -1.62
CA ASN A 15 1.04 24.50 -1.16
C ASN A 15 0.99 25.46 -2.35
N ARG A 16 0.15 26.50 -2.29
CA ARG A 16 -0.02 27.47 -3.37
C ARG A 16 1.24 28.28 -3.70
N ARG A 17 2.19 28.39 -2.76
CA ARG A 17 3.42 29.16 -2.94
C ARG A 17 4.60 28.29 -3.37
N THR A 18 4.75 27.11 -2.76
CA THR A 18 5.89 26.22 -3.03
C THR A 18 5.59 25.12 -4.04
N GLU A 19 4.33 24.93 -4.41
CA GLU A 19 3.82 23.83 -5.23
C GLU A 19 4.09 22.43 -4.66
N GLU A 20 4.56 22.35 -3.42
CA GLU A 20 4.79 21.09 -2.73
C GLU A 20 3.48 20.40 -2.39
N ALA A 21 3.43 19.10 -2.61
CA ALA A 21 2.25 18.28 -2.42
C ALA A 21 2.38 17.41 -1.17
N VAL A 22 1.31 17.35 -0.38
CA VAL A 22 1.20 16.50 0.81
C VAL A 22 -0.10 15.71 0.79
N ALA A 23 -0.10 14.53 1.39
CA ALA A 23 -1.30 13.75 1.64
C ALA A 23 -1.86 14.14 3.02
N VAL A 24 -3.13 14.53 3.07
CA VAL A 24 -3.80 14.98 4.30
C VAL A 24 -4.85 13.95 4.70
N LYS A 25 -4.56 13.13 5.71
CA LYS A 25 -5.52 12.19 6.29
C LYS A 25 -6.42 12.94 7.28
N ILE A 26 -7.69 13.04 6.91
CA ILE A 26 -8.75 13.75 7.64
C ILE A 26 -9.56 12.71 8.40
N VAL A 27 -9.71 12.91 9.70
CA VAL A 27 -10.44 12.01 10.61
C VAL A 27 -11.47 12.83 11.35
N ASP A 28 -12.75 12.50 11.16
CA ASP A 28 -13.85 13.11 11.91
C ASP A 28 -13.98 12.44 13.27
N MET A 29 -13.57 13.12 14.34
CA MET A 29 -13.59 12.63 15.73
C MET A 29 -15.00 12.47 16.32
N LYS A 30 -16.04 13.11 15.75
CA LYS A 30 -17.44 12.93 16.19
C LYS A 30 -18.03 11.66 15.61
N ARG A 31 -17.65 11.33 14.37
CA ARG A 31 -18.06 10.11 13.67
C ARG A 31 -17.06 8.98 13.84
N ALA A 32 -15.91 9.25 14.45
CA ALA A 32 -14.96 8.26 14.93
C ALA A 32 -15.61 7.46 16.04
N ALA A 33 -16.11 6.27 15.73
CA ALA A 33 -16.33 5.33 16.80
C ALA A 33 -14.98 4.80 17.32
N GLU A 34 -13.86 4.99 16.61
CA GLU A 34 -12.54 4.84 17.21
C GLU A 34 -12.38 5.74 18.43
N CYS A 35 -11.93 5.15 19.54
CA CYS A 35 -11.58 5.93 20.71
C CYS A 35 -10.57 7.01 20.30
N PRO A 36 -10.72 8.28 20.71
CA PRO A 36 -9.73 9.33 20.49
C PRO A 36 -8.29 8.91 20.83
N GLU A 37 -8.13 7.94 21.73
CA GLU A 37 -6.89 7.27 22.06
C GLU A 37 -6.22 6.54 20.89
N ASN A 38 -6.97 5.89 20.00
CA ASN A 38 -6.41 5.21 18.82
C ASN A 38 -5.78 6.22 17.85
N ILE A 39 -6.43 7.37 17.64
CA ILE A 39 -5.90 8.43 16.77
C ILE A 39 -4.69 9.10 17.42
N LYS A 40 -4.74 9.37 18.73
CA LYS A 40 -3.57 9.85 19.48
C LYS A 40 -2.38 8.89 19.39
N LYS A 41 -2.65 7.59 19.51
CA LYS A 41 -1.65 6.53 19.38
C LYS A 41 -1.06 6.48 17.98
N GLU A 42 -1.88 6.55 16.95
CA GLU A 42 -1.42 6.62 15.56
C GLU A 42 -0.53 7.85 15.33
N ILE A 43 -0.94 9.04 15.82
CA ILE A 43 -0.12 10.26 15.73
C ILE A 43 1.21 10.07 16.48
N CYS A 44 1.19 9.46 17.67
CA CYS A 44 2.40 9.21 18.45
C CYS A 44 3.37 8.28 17.71
N ILE A 45 2.86 7.17 17.16
CA ILE A 45 3.63 6.25 16.33
C ILE A 45 4.21 6.99 15.12
N ASN A 46 3.40 7.71 14.35
CA ASN A 46 3.87 8.45 13.18
C ASN A 46 5.00 9.46 13.52
N LYS A 47 4.92 10.14 14.67
CA LYS A 47 5.97 11.07 15.12
C LYS A 47 7.32 10.40 15.42
N MET A 48 7.31 9.13 15.82
CA MET A 48 8.52 8.39 16.17
C MET A 48 9.25 7.83 14.93
N LEU A 49 8.57 7.77 13.78
CA LEU A 49 9.06 7.08 12.61
C LEU A 49 9.73 8.03 11.60
N SER A 50 10.94 7.66 11.18
CA SER A 50 11.69 8.33 10.11
C SER A 50 12.60 7.30 9.43
N HIS A 51 12.18 6.81 8.27
CA HIS A 51 12.92 5.83 7.48
C HIS A 51 12.58 5.98 5.99
N GLU A 52 13.50 5.61 5.10
CA GLU A 52 13.30 5.78 3.65
C GLU A 52 12.11 4.99 3.11
N ASN A 53 11.84 3.79 3.67
CA ASN A 53 10.71 2.93 3.30
C ASN A 53 9.47 3.08 4.19
N VAL A 54 9.33 4.21 4.90
CA VAL A 54 8.15 4.55 5.69
C VAL A 54 7.67 5.94 5.26
N VAL A 55 6.36 6.10 5.08
CA VAL A 55 5.75 7.40 4.76
C VAL A 55 6.13 8.43 5.83
N ARG A 56 6.73 9.54 5.41
CA ARG A 56 7.11 10.61 6.33
C ARG A 56 5.88 11.31 6.90
N PHE A 57 5.88 11.54 8.21
CA PHE A 57 4.90 12.36 8.90
C PHE A 57 5.42 13.79 9.05
N TYR A 58 4.69 14.77 8.51
CA TYR A 58 5.07 16.18 8.59
C TYR A 58 4.46 16.89 9.80
N GLY A 59 3.30 16.42 10.27
CA GLY A 59 2.62 17.04 11.40
C GLY A 59 1.15 16.70 11.45
N HIS A 60 0.47 17.28 12.44
CA HIS A 60 -0.97 17.17 12.57
C HIS A 60 -1.57 18.51 13.00
N ARG A 61 -2.84 18.74 12.66
CA ARG A 61 -3.63 19.88 13.10
C ARG A 61 -4.99 19.36 13.57
N ARG A 62 -5.55 20.00 14.58
CA ARG A 62 -6.92 19.76 15.03
C ARG A 62 -7.74 21.02 14.81
N GLU A 63 -8.93 20.87 14.23
CA GLU A 63 -9.89 21.94 14.04
C GLU A 63 -11.27 21.44 14.48
N GLY A 64 -11.72 21.91 15.65
CA GLY A 64 -12.91 21.40 16.31
C GLY A 64 -12.85 19.88 16.54
N ALA A 65 -13.76 19.15 15.89
CA ALA A 65 -13.84 17.70 15.93
C ALA A 65 -13.11 17.00 14.76
N THR A 66 -12.38 17.72 13.93
CA THR A 66 -11.66 17.13 12.80
C THR A 66 -10.17 17.11 13.08
N GLN A 67 -9.55 15.96 12.90
CA GLN A 67 -8.12 15.75 13.03
C GLN A 67 -7.50 15.59 11.63
N TYR A 68 -6.43 16.34 11.36
CA TYR A 68 -5.71 16.34 10.09
C TYR A 68 -4.30 15.84 10.33
N LEU A 69 -3.86 14.81 9.61
CA LEU A 69 -2.48 14.32 9.61
C LEU A 69 -1.87 14.64 8.25
N PHE A 70 -0.75 15.34 8.24
CA PHE A 70 0.00 15.72 7.04
C PHE A 70 1.12 14.70 6.81
N LEU A 71 1.08 14.03 5.67
CA LEU A 71 1.91 12.89 5.31
C LEU A 71 2.61 13.13 3.96
N GLU A 72 3.71 12.43 3.75
CA GLU A 72 4.39 12.33 2.45
C GLU A 72 3.40 11.93 1.36
N TYR A 73 3.41 12.67 0.25
CA TYR A 73 2.63 12.33 -0.92
C TYR A 73 3.41 11.38 -1.84
N CYS A 74 3.05 10.10 -1.77
CA CYS A 74 3.62 9.06 -2.62
C CYS A 74 3.00 9.10 -4.03
N ARG A 75 3.67 9.81 -4.96
CA ARG A 75 3.24 10.03 -6.35
C ARG A 75 3.08 8.76 -7.19
N GLY A 76 3.82 7.70 -6.86
CA GLY A 76 3.79 6.41 -7.54
C GLY A 76 2.54 5.57 -7.27
N GLY A 77 1.67 6.02 -6.36
CA GLY A 77 0.41 5.37 -6.02
C GLY A 77 0.59 4.18 -5.08
N GLU A 78 -0.33 3.23 -5.16
CA GLU A 78 -0.29 2.00 -4.36
C GLU A 78 0.52 0.92 -5.08
N LEU A 79 1.21 0.07 -4.33
CA LEU A 79 1.82 -1.15 -4.86
C LEU A 79 0.75 -2.07 -5.45
N PHE A 80 -0.45 -2.07 -4.87
CA PHE A 80 -1.63 -2.78 -5.39
C PHE A 80 -1.89 -2.49 -6.88
N ASP A 81 -1.71 -1.24 -7.32
CA ASP A 81 -1.88 -0.86 -8.72
C ASP A 81 -0.83 -1.51 -9.64
N ARG A 82 0.34 -1.88 -9.12
CA ARG A 82 1.43 -2.53 -9.89
C ARG A 82 1.26 -4.04 -10.06
N ILE A 83 0.41 -4.68 -9.26
CA ILE A 83 0.22 -6.14 -9.31
C ILE A 83 -0.82 -6.48 -10.38
N GLU A 84 -0.41 -7.09 -11.50
CA GLU A 84 -1.37 -7.52 -12.52
C GLU A 84 -2.15 -8.75 -12.02
N PRO A 85 -3.49 -8.75 -12.04
CA PRO A 85 -4.28 -9.91 -11.62
C PRO A 85 -3.90 -11.18 -12.41
N ASP A 86 -3.82 -12.31 -11.72
CA ASP A 86 -3.41 -13.63 -12.25
C ASP A 86 -1.98 -13.74 -12.80
N VAL A 87 -1.24 -12.64 -12.92
CA VAL A 87 0.10 -12.60 -13.52
C VAL A 87 1.16 -12.15 -12.52
N GLY A 88 0.86 -11.17 -11.66
CA GLY A 88 1.82 -10.57 -10.74
C GLY A 88 2.65 -9.46 -11.40
N MET A 89 3.93 -9.38 -11.05
CA MET A 89 4.92 -8.48 -11.61
C MET A 89 6.23 -9.23 -11.87
N PRO A 90 7.16 -8.68 -12.69
CA PRO A 90 8.44 -9.32 -12.93
C PRO A 90 9.20 -9.63 -11.64
N GLU A 91 9.78 -10.83 -11.52
CA GLU A 91 10.47 -11.29 -10.31
C GLU A 91 11.53 -10.29 -9.80
N PRO A 92 12.40 -9.67 -10.64
CA PRO A 92 13.37 -8.68 -10.15
C PRO A 92 12.72 -7.44 -9.52
N GLU A 93 11.54 -7.04 -10.01
CA GLU A 93 10.79 -5.92 -9.45
C GLU A 93 10.15 -6.32 -8.12
N ALA A 94 9.53 -7.50 -8.05
CA ALA A 94 9.00 -8.07 -6.81
C ALA A 94 10.09 -8.22 -5.74
N GLN A 95 11.29 -8.68 -6.14
CA GLN A 95 12.45 -8.80 -5.25
C GLN A 95 12.89 -7.43 -4.72
N ARG A 96 12.97 -6.39 -5.57
CA ARG A 96 13.31 -5.02 -5.15
C ARG A 96 12.31 -4.48 -4.13
N PHE A 97 11.02 -4.58 -4.41
CA PHE A 97 9.98 -4.12 -3.48
C PHE A 97 9.97 -4.94 -2.20
N PHE A 98 10.20 -6.26 -2.27
CA PHE A 98 10.28 -7.10 -1.08
C PHE A 98 11.49 -6.74 -0.21
N GLN A 99 12.66 -6.43 -0.80
CA GLN A 99 13.82 -5.93 -0.06
C GLN A 99 13.50 -4.65 0.71
N GLN A 100 12.84 -3.69 0.05
CA GLN A 100 12.42 -2.41 0.65
C GLN A 100 11.34 -2.60 1.72
N LEU A 101 10.40 -3.52 1.52
CA LEU A 101 9.39 -3.89 2.52
C LEU A 101 10.06 -4.44 3.77
N ILE A 102 10.97 -5.42 3.61
CA ILE A 102 11.71 -6.00 4.72
C ILE A 102 12.55 -4.93 5.44
N ALA A 103 13.23 -4.03 4.72
CA ALA A 103 13.97 -2.92 5.33
C ALA A 103 13.06 -2.02 6.19
N GLY A 104 11.88 -1.65 5.69
CA GLY A 104 10.89 -0.90 6.45
C GLY A 104 10.39 -1.65 7.69
N VAL A 105 10.13 -2.95 7.59
CA VAL A 105 9.67 -3.78 8.72
C VAL A 105 10.77 -3.96 9.78
N VAL A 106 12.02 -4.17 9.38
CA VAL A 106 13.18 -4.17 10.30
C VAL A 106 13.22 -2.88 11.10
N TYR A 107 13.07 -1.73 10.43
CA TYR A 107 13.04 -0.44 11.10
C TYR A 107 11.89 -0.34 12.10
N LEU A 108 10.66 -0.70 11.71
CA LEU A 108 9.50 -0.68 12.62
C LEU A 108 9.72 -1.56 13.85
N HIS A 109 10.21 -2.79 13.65
CA HIS A 109 10.49 -3.72 14.75
C HIS A 109 11.61 -3.21 15.66
N SER A 110 12.63 -2.55 15.12
CA SER A 110 13.69 -1.90 15.92
C SER A 110 13.17 -0.76 16.79
N MET A 111 12.13 -0.05 16.33
CA MET A 111 11.40 0.96 17.10
C MET A 111 10.38 0.34 18.08
N GLY A 112 10.30 -0.98 18.16
CA GLY A 112 9.36 -1.72 19.00
C GLY A 112 7.91 -1.63 18.54
N ILE A 113 7.69 -1.34 17.25
CA ILE A 113 6.38 -1.14 16.63
C ILE A 113 6.08 -2.28 15.66
N THR A 114 4.86 -2.80 15.70
CA THR A 114 4.33 -3.71 14.70
C THR A 114 3.23 -3.03 13.89
N HIS A 115 3.15 -3.33 12.59
CA HIS A 115 2.21 -2.70 11.69
C HIS A 115 0.82 -3.33 11.75
N ARG A 116 0.74 -4.67 11.69
CA ARG A 116 -0.49 -5.49 11.79
C ARG A 116 -1.52 -5.36 10.65
N ASP A 117 -1.28 -4.54 9.64
CA ASP A 117 -2.09 -4.48 8.41
C ASP A 117 -1.22 -4.28 7.16
N LEU A 118 -0.12 -5.04 7.05
CA LEU A 118 0.73 -5.01 5.86
C LEU A 118 0.01 -5.70 4.69
N LYS A 119 -0.27 -4.93 3.64
CA LYS A 119 -0.92 -5.36 2.40
C LYS A 119 -0.59 -4.38 1.27
N PRO A 120 -0.69 -4.76 -0.01
CA PRO A 120 -0.29 -3.91 -1.13
C PRO A 120 -0.97 -2.53 -1.18
N GLU A 121 -2.17 -2.37 -0.60
CA GLU A 121 -2.90 -1.11 -0.51
C GLU A 121 -2.28 -0.13 0.51
N ASN A 122 -1.65 -0.66 1.56
CA ASN A 122 -0.94 0.13 2.58
C ASN A 122 0.54 0.31 2.23
N LEU A 123 1.00 -0.21 1.09
CA LEU A 123 2.35 -0.04 0.58
C LEU A 123 2.29 0.91 -0.61
N LEU A 124 2.84 2.11 -0.44
CA LEU A 124 2.82 3.15 -1.46
C LEU A 124 4.16 3.23 -2.19
N LEU A 125 4.18 3.93 -3.33
CA LEU A 125 5.38 4.15 -4.14
C LEU A 125 5.65 5.64 -4.28
N ASP A 126 6.90 6.06 -4.05
CA ASP A 126 7.32 7.43 -4.33
C ASP A 126 7.48 7.68 -5.85
N GLU A 127 7.98 8.85 -6.24
CA GLU A 127 8.18 9.21 -7.64
C GLU A 127 9.29 8.42 -8.37
N ARG A 128 10.13 7.70 -7.61
CA ARG A 128 11.23 6.86 -8.11
C ARG A 128 10.91 5.37 -8.00
N ASP A 129 9.66 5.02 -7.71
CA ASP A 129 9.23 3.65 -7.43
C ASP A 129 10.02 3.00 -6.28
N ASN A 130 10.25 3.76 -5.20
CA ASN A 130 10.63 3.20 -3.91
C ASN A 130 9.39 2.97 -3.05
N LEU A 131 9.35 1.82 -2.40
CA LEU A 131 8.28 1.41 -1.51
C LEU A 131 8.30 2.20 -0.20
N LYS A 132 7.11 2.60 0.24
CA LYS A 132 6.81 3.37 1.45
C LYS A 132 5.68 2.70 2.21
N ILE A 133 5.96 2.18 3.41
CA ILE A 133 4.93 1.63 4.32
C ILE A 133 4.08 2.80 4.86
N SER A 134 2.76 2.65 4.79
CA SER A 134 1.78 3.67 5.17
C SER A 134 0.65 3.08 6.02
N ASP A 135 -0.21 3.96 6.55
CA ASP A 135 -1.38 3.63 7.38
C ASP A 135 -1.12 2.88 8.69
N PHE A 136 -0.60 3.61 9.68
CA PHE A 136 -0.34 3.13 11.04
C PHE A 136 -1.59 3.07 11.93
N GLY A 137 -2.81 3.10 11.37
CA GLY A 137 -4.05 3.09 12.16
C GLY A 137 -4.23 1.85 13.03
N LEU A 138 -3.71 0.69 12.59
CA LEU A 138 -3.72 -0.56 13.36
C LEU A 138 -2.38 -0.85 14.04
N ALA A 139 -1.37 0.00 13.90
CA ALA A 139 -0.07 -0.23 14.46
C ALA A 139 -0.08 -0.17 16.01
N THR A 140 0.90 -0.83 16.62
CA THR A 140 1.05 -0.78 18.08
C THR A 140 2.49 -0.97 18.53
N VAL A 141 2.82 -0.38 19.67
CA VAL A 141 4.06 -0.69 20.39
C VAL A 141 3.93 -2.06 21.04
N PHE A 142 4.87 -2.96 20.76
CA PHE A 142 4.99 -4.29 21.38
C PHE A 142 6.29 -4.43 22.19
N ARG A 143 7.27 -3.55 21.99
CA ARG A 143 8.54 -3.53 22.74
C ARG A 143 8.83 -2.12 23.22
N HIS A 144 9.16 -1.96 24.50
CA HIS A 144 9.56 -0.69 25.08
C HIS A 144 10.57 -0.93 26.21
N ASN A 145 11.67 -0.17 26.25
CA ASN A 145 12.76 -0.32 27.22
C ASN A 145 13.25 -1.77 27.37
N GLY A 146 13.44 -2.46 26.24
CA GLY A 146 13.88 -3.86 26.20
C GLY A 146 12.84 -4.90 26.63
N ARG A 147 11.65 -4.49 27.09
CA ARG A 147 10.57 -5.39 27.48
C ARG A 147 9.60 -5.58 26.31
N GLU A 148 9.40 -6.83 25.93
CA GLU A 148 8.36 -7.23 24.96
C GLU A 148 7.07 -7.60 25.68
N ARG A 149 5.93 -7.20 25.11
CA ARG A 149 4.62 -7.69 25.51
C ARG A 149 4.03 -8.56 24.41
N LEU A 150 3.24 -9.55 24.81
CA LEU A 150 2.37 -10.26 23.88
C LEU A 150 1.20 -9.36 23.47
N LEU A 151 0.67 -9.66 22.29
CA LEU A 151 -0.51 -9.02 21.72
C LEU A 151 -1.67 -10.00 21.83
N ASN A 152 -2.87 -9.49 22.07
CA ASN A 152 -4.07 -10.28 22.31
C ASN A 152 -5.27 -9.82 21.47
N LYS A 153 -5.08 -8.82 20.61
CA LYS A 153 -6.15 -8.25 19.77
C LYS A 153 -5.96 -8.66 18.32
N MET A 154 -6.89 -9.46 17.82
CA MET A 154 -7.03 -9.78 16.41
C MET A 154 -7.45 -8.53 15.63
N CYS A 155 -6.68 -8.19 14.59
CA CYS A 155 -6.97 -7.11 13.66
C CYS A 155 -6.20 -7.36 12.35
N GLY A 156 -6.50 -6.56 11.33
CA GLY A 156 -5.87 -6.67 10.02
C GLY A 156 -6.81 -7.29 8.98
N THR A 157 -6.32 -7.35 7.75
CA THR A 157 -7.09 -7.84 6.60
C THR A 157 -6.93 -9.35 6.46
N LEU A 158 -8.02 -10.12 6.53
CA LEU A 158 -8.05 -11.58 6.75
C LEU A 158 -7.03 -12.42 5.95
N PRO A 159 -6.84 -12.25 4.63
CA PRO A 159 -5.86 -13.03 3.87
C PRO A 159 -4.40 -12.87 4.37
N TYR A 160 -4.08 -11.71 4.93
CA TYR A 160 -2.75 -11.32 5.40
C TYR A 160 -2.52 -11.61 6.88
N VAL A 161 -3.57 -11.96 7.62
CA VAL A 161 -3.50 -12.27 9.04
C VAL A 161 -2.79 -13.63 9.23
N ALA A 162 -1.87 -13.73 10.19
CA ALA A 162 -1.17 -14.97 10.51
C ALA A 162 -2.09 -15.99 11.22
N PRO A 163 -1.90 -17.31 11.05
CA PRO A 163 -2.78 -18.33 11.62
C PRO A 163 -2.89 -18.26 13.15
N GLU A 164 -1.83 -17.84 13.85
CA GLU A 164 -1.87 -17.68 15.30
C GLU A 164 -2.81 -16.58 15.78
N LEU A 165 -3.10 -15.55 14.98
CA LEU A 165 -4.08 -14.51 15.33
C LEU A 165 -5.51 -15.04 15.36
N LEU A 166 -5.79 -16.12 14.63
CA LEU A 166 -7.10 -16.76 14.56
C LEU A 166 -7.30 -17.81 15.66
N ARG A 167 -6.21 -18.31 16.25
CA ARG A 167 -6.23 -19.52 17.10
C ARG A 167 -5.70 -19.32 18.51
N ARG A 168 -4.85 -18.31 18.75
CA ARG A 168 -4.20 -18.09 20.05
C ARG A 168 -4.75 -16.84 20.73
N PRO A 169 -4.97 -16.88 22.06
CA PRO A 169 -5.39 -15.70 22.81
C PRO A 169 -4.29 -14.63 22.85
N GLU A 170 -3.02 -15.05 22.81
CA GLU A 170 -1.87 -14.18 22.83
C GLU A 170 -0.81 -14.62 21.81
N PHE A 171 -0.10 -13.65 21.22
CA PHE A 171 0.87 -13.90 20.16
C PHE A 171 2.00 -12.86 20.17
N ARG A 172 3.14 -13.22 19.58
CA ARG A 172 4.27 -12.32 19.37
C ARG A 172 4.03 -11.47 18.12
N ALA A 173 4.49 -10.22 18.15
CA ALA A 173 4.22 -9.26 17.09
C ALA A 173 5.01 -9.54 15.79
N GLU A 174 6.33 -9.77 15.91
CA GLU A 174 7.22 -9.85 14.75
C GLU A 174 6.88 -10.98 13.77
N PRO A 175 6.59 -12.23 14.22
CA PRO A 175 6.23 -13.31 13.30
C PRO A 175 4.98 -13.03 12.46
N VAL A 176 4.07 -12.19 12.97
CA VAL A 176 2.81 -11.84 12.30
C VAL A 176 3.05 -10.90 11.13
N ASP A 177 3.90 -9.88 11.31
CA ASP A 177 4.29 -9.01 10.21
C ASP A 177 5.11 -9.79 9.15
N VAL A 178 5.96 -10.73 9.57
CA VAL A 178 6.70 -11.62 8.65
C VAL A 178 5.74 -12.45 7.79
N TRP A 179 4.69 -13.01 8.38
CA TRP A 179 3.65 -13.73 7.63
C TRP A 179 2.99 -12.84 6.58
N ALA A 180 2.57 -11.63 6.98
CA ALA A 180 1.94 -10.67 6.08
C ALA A 180 2.87 -10.27 4.92
N CYS A 181 4.17 -10.10 5.16
CA CYS A 181 5.17 -9.90 4.11
C CYS A 181 5.20 -11.07 3.11
N GLY A 182 5.08 -12.32 3.58
CA GLY A 182 4.99 -13.49 2.70
C GLY A 182 3.76 -13.47 1.81
N VAL A 183 2.59 -13.11 2.35
CA VAL A 183 1.35 -12.97 1.57
C VAL A 183 1.48 -11.86 0.53
N VAL A 184 2.09 -10.71 0.88
CA VAL A 184 2.40 -9.63 -0.07
C VAL A 184 3.33 -10.12 -1.19
N LEU A 185 4.38 -10.87 -0.85
CA LEU A 185 5.30 -11.44 -1.84
C LEU A 185 4.59 -12.40 -2.80
N THR A 186 3.71 -13.27 -2.29
CA THR A 186 2.88 -14.14 -3.13
C THR A 186 2.00 -13.32 -4.08
N ALA A 187 1.35 -12.26 -3.58
CA ALA A 187 0.54 -11.38 -4.41
C ALA A 187 1.36 -10.71 -5.53
N MET A 188 2.57 -10.22 -5.20
CA MET A 188 3.48 -9.64 -6.20
C MET A 188 3.91 -10.65 -7.26
N LEU A 189 4.24 -11.88 -6.88
CA LEU A 189 4.76 -12.88 -7.82
C LEU A 189 3.68 -13.56 -8.66
N ALA A 190 2.47 -13.75 -8.13
CA ALA A 190 1.43 -14.55 -8.78
C ALA A 190 0.19 -13.76 -9.22
N GLY A 191 0.01 -12.52 -8.74
CA GLY A 191 -1.17 -11.71 -9.05
C GLY A 191 -2.45 -12.22 -8.40
N GLU A 192 -2.34 -13.04 -7.35
CA GLU A 192 -3.46 -13.60 -6.61
C GLU A 192 -3.07 -13.92 -5.16
N LEU A 193 -4.06 -13.87 -4.26
CA LEU A 193 -3.87 -14.21 -2.87
C LEU A 193 -3.88 -15.73 -2.65
N PRO A 194 -3.04 -16.24 -1.73
CA PRO A 194 -2.90 -17.67 -1.49
C PRO A 194 -4.15 -18.32 -0.87
N TRP A 195 -4.98 -17.56 -0.17
CA TRP A 195 -6.19 -18.01 0.52
C TRP A 195 -7.05 -16.80 0.91
N ASP A 196 -8.27 -17.03 1.38
CA ASP A 196 -9.10 -15.99 2.02
C ASP A 196 -8.70 -15.73 3.47
N GLN A 197 -8.28 -16.79 4.15
CA GLN A 197 -7.77 -16.76 5.52
C GLN A 197 -7.01 -18.06 5.80
N PRO A 198 -5.97 -18.04 6.65
CA PRO A 198 -5.24 -19.25 7.01
C PRO A 198 -5.95 -20.02 8.14
N SER A 199 -7.12 -20.58 7.82
CA SER A 199 -7.88 -21.47 8.71
C SER A 199 -8.11 -22.82 8.06
N ASP A 200 -8.36 -23.86 8.87
CA ASP A 200 -8.56 -25.23 8.38
C ASP A 200 -9.82 -25.38 7.50
N SER A 201 -10.75 -24.44 7.61
CA SER A 201 -11.95 -24.35 6.75
C SER A 201 -11.66 -23.80 5.34
N CYS A 202 -10.49 -23.24 5.09
CA CYS A 202 -10.09 -22.73 3.77
C CYS A 202 -9.33 -23.83 3.02
N GLN A 203 -9.87 -24.27 1.88
CA GLN A 203 -9.29 -25.37 1.11
C GLN A 203 -7.88 -25.03 0.62
N GLU A 204 -7.65 -23.80 0.13
CA GLU A 204 -6.35 -23.38 -0.37
C GLU A 204 -5.27 -23.34 0.73
N TYR A 205 -5.67 -23.02 1.97
CA TYR A 205 -4.77 -23.10 3.12
C TYR A 205 -4.46 -24.56 3.50
N SER A 206 -5.46 -25.44 3.46
CA SER A 206 -5.24 -26.89 3.67
C SER A 206 -4.33 -27.48 2.60
N ASP A 207 -4.52 -27.12 1.33
CA ASP A 207 -3.68 -27.52 0.22
C ASP A 207 -2.22 -27.03 0.36
N TRP A 208 -2.02 -25.82 0.90
CA TRP A 208 -0.69 -25.30 1.24
C TRP A 208 0.00 -26.14 2.32
N LYS A 209 -0.71 -26.50 3.40
CA LYS A 209 -0.16 -27.37 4.46
C LYS A 209 0.22 -28.75 3.93
N GLU A 210 -0.55 -29.27 2.98
CA GLU A 210 -0.30 -30.52 2.26
C GLU A 210 0.77 -30.40 1.16
N LYS A 211 1.37 -29.20 1.01
CA LYS A 211 2.42 -28.89 0.02
C LYS A 211 1.99 -29.13 -1.43
N LYS A 212 0.71 -28.90 -1.75
CA LYS A 212 0.17 -28.97 -3.11
C LYS A 212 0.57 -27.74 -3.95
N THR A 213 1.88 -27.54 -4.14
CA THR A 213 2.44 -26.38 -4.87
C THR A 213 2.21 -26.42 -6.38
N TYR A 214 1.69 -27.52 -6.92
CA TYR A 214 1.22 -27.62 -8.30
C TYR A 214 -0.10 -26.87 -8.55
N LEU A 215 -0.77 -26.40 -7.48
CA LEU A 215 -1.97 -25.57 -7.54
C LEU A 215 -1.60 -24.07 -7.56
N PRO A 216 -2.46 -23.20 -8.12
CA PRO A 216 -2.32 -21.75 -7.95
C PRO A 216 -2.45 -21.33 -6.47
N PRO A 217 -1.79 -20.25 -6.02
CA PRO A 217 -0.89 -19.40 -6.81
C PRO A 217 0.52 -19.99 -7.02
N TRP A 218 0.86 -21.04 -6.28
CA TRP A 218 2.21 -21.57 -6.13
C TRP A 218 2.84 -22.03 -7.44
N LYS A 219 2.05 -22.63 -8.33
CA LYS A 219 2.52 -23.11 -9.65
C LYS A 219 3.06 -22.01 -10.57
N LYS A 220 2.73 -20.74 -10.29
CA LYS A 220 3.19 -19.57 -11.05
C LYS A 220 4.49 -18.99 -10.54
N ILE A 221 4.98 -19.47 -9.39
CA ILE A 221 6.12 -18.91 -8.68
C ILE A 221 7.34 -19.80 -8.91
N ASP A 222 8.44 -19.18 -9.30
CA ASP A 222 9.71 -19.87 -9.51
C ASP A 222 10.22 -20.55 -8.22
N SER A 223 11.01 -21.61 -8.39
CA SER A 223 11.46 -22.46 -7.29
C SER A 223 12.23 -21.72 -6.19
N ALA A 224 13.04 -20.70 -6.54
CA ALA A 224 13.82 -19.93 -5.58
C ALA A 224 12.95 -19.06 -4.65
N PRO A 225 12.07 -18.17 -5.14
CA PRO A 225 11.15 -17.44 -4.27
C PRO A 225 10.16 -18.37 -3.55
N LEU A 226 9.70 -19.46 -4.20
CA LEU A 226 8.79 -20.43 -3.57
C LEU A 226 9.44 -21.11 -2.35
N ALA A 227 10.73 -21.44 -2.42
CA ALA A 227 11.47 -21.99 -1.29
C ALA A 227 11.55 -21.00 -0.10
N LEU A 228 11.68 -19.70 -0.38
CA LEU A 228 11.60 -18.66 0.65
C LEU A 228 10.18 -18.57 1.24
N LEU A 229 9.15 -18.57 0.39
CA LEU A 229 7.75 -18.54 0.82
C LEU A 229 7.38 -19.72 1.72
N HIS A 230 7.89 -20.92 1.48
CA HIS A 230 7.70 -22.06 2.39
C HIS A 230 8.19 -21.78 3.81
N LYS A 231 9.29 -21.03 3.95
CA LYS A 231 9.87 -20.67 5.25
C LYS A 231 9.14 -19.51 5.92
N ILE A 232 8.66 -18.55 5.13
CA ILE A 232 7.88 -17.39 5.62
C ILE A 232 6.47 -17.79 6.02
N LEU A 233 5.77 -18.57 5.19
CA LEU A 233 4.39 -19.00 5.40
C LEU A 233 4.32 -20.34 6.15
N THR A 234 5.26 -20.55 7.07
CA THR A 234 5.22 -21.65 8.04
C THR A 234 4.22 -21.34 9.14
N GLU A 235 3.29 -22.28 9.39
CA GLU A 235 2.18 -22.12 10.33
C GLU A 235 2.65 -21.86 11.76
N SER A 236 3.64 -22.60 12.24
CA SER A 236 4.18 -22.39 13.58
C SER A 236 5.03 -21.11 13.65
N PRO A 237 4.67 -20.12 14.49
CA PRO A 237 5.40 -18.86 14.57
C PRO A 237 6.83 -19.02 15.12
N THR A 238 7.12 -20.09 15.86
CA THR A 238 8.48 -20.37 16.37
C THR A 238 9.38 -21.06 15.36
N ALA A 239 8.79 -21.78 14.38
CA ALA A 239 9.52 -22.41 13.28
C ALA A 239 9.60 -21.49 12.04
N ARG A 240 8.79 -20.44 12.01
CA ARG A 240 8.77 -19.44 10.94
C ARG A 240 10.11 -18.70 10.87
N ILE A 241 10.61 -18.49 9.66
CA ILE A 241 11.88 -17.80 9.42
C ILE A 241 11.87 -16.40 10.03
N THR A 242 13.03 -15.99 10.58
CA THR A 242 13.22 -14.65 11.14
C THR A 242 13.65 -13.66 10.07
N ILE A 243 13.47 -12.36 10.29
CA ILE A 243 13.93 -11.35 9.32
C ILE A 243 15.45 -11.43 9.05
N PRO A 244 16.34 -11.59 10.06
CA PRO A 244 17.76 -11.81 9.81
C PRO A 244 18.04 -13.01 8.89
N ASP A 245 17.25 -14.06 8.96
CA ASP A 245 17.41 -15.24 8.11
C ASP A 245 16.79 -15.05 6.72
N ILE A 246 15.71 -14.26 6.59
CA ILE A 246 15.21 -13.79 5.29
C ILE A 246 16.31 -13.01 4.57
N GLN A 247 17.02 -12.11 5.26
CA GLN A 247 18.07 -11.29 4.65
C GLN A 247 19.27 -12.11 4.14
N LYS A 248 19.50 -13.30 4.70
CA LYS A 248 20.53 -14.25 4.26
C LYS A 248 20.04 -15.21 3.18
N ASP A 249 18.75 -15.23 2.89
CA ASP A 249 18.19 -16.15 1.91
C ASP A 249 18.77 -15.89 0.51
N ARG A 250 18.99 -16.96 -0.26
CA ARG A 250 19.61 -16.90 -1.58
C ARG A 250 18.78 -16.08 -2.57
N TRP A 251 17.45 -16.20 -2.53
CA TRP A 251 16.59 -15.42 -3.39
C TRP A 251 16.60 -13.96 -2.95
N TYR A 252 16.47 -13.67 -1.65
CA TYR A 252 16.49 -12.29 -1.14
C TYR A 252 17.80 -11.56 -1.48
N SER A 253 18.94 -12.19 -1.22
CA SER A 253 20.28 -11.59 -1.37
C SER A 253 20.82 -11.59 -2.80
N ARG A 254 20.11 -12.22 -3.76
CA ARG A 254 20.54 -12.28 -5.16
C ARG A 254 20.71 -10.86 -5.72
N PRO A 255 21.86 -10.52 -6.32
CA PRO A 255 22.04 -9.21 -6.94
C PRO A 255 20.99 -8.99 -8.03
N LEU A 256 20.26 -7.89 -7.91
CA LEU A 256 19.38 -7.40 -8.98
C LEU A 256 20.28 -7.06 -10.17
N LYS A 257 20.09 -7.78 -11.30
CA LYS A 257 20.77 -7.41 -12.54
C LYS A 257 20.32 -5.99 -12.87
N LYS A 258 21.26 -5.05 -12.96
CA LYS A 258 20.96 -3.72 -13.51
C LYS A 258 20.61 -3.93 -14.98
N ASP A 259 19.32 -3.98 -15.30
CA ASP A 259 18.91 -3.89 -16.69
C ASP A 259 19.38 -2.55 -17.25
N VAL A 260 20.39 -2.64 -18.11
CA VAL A 260 20.89 -1.56 -18.92
C VAL A 260 19.77 -1.19 -19.89
N LYS A 261 19.27 0.06 -19.75
CA LYS A 261 18.32 0.81 -20.60
C LYS A 261 16.84 0.65 -20.27
N GLN A 262 16.31 1.69 -19.61
CA GLN A 262 14.99 2.23 -19.94
C GLN A 262 14.86 2.32 -21.47
N ALA A 263 13.90 1.58 -22.03
CA ALA A 263 13.49 1.73 -23.41
C ALA A 263 12.93 3.15 -23.62
N ARG A 264 13.81 4.08 -23.99
CA ARG A 264 13.42 5.29 -24.71
C ARG A 264 12.97 4.83 -26.09
N LEU A 265 11.68 5.01 -26.39
CA LEU A 265 11.15 5.01 -27.74
C LEU A 265 12.05 5.92 -28.60
N SER A 266 12.83 5.30 -29.48
CA SER A 266 13.56 6.01 -30.53
C SER A 266 13.09 5.41 -31.84
N SER A 267 12.36 6.23 -32.59
CA SER A 267 11.95 6.05 -33.97
C SER A 267 13.15 5.67 -34.85
N GLY A 268 12.89 4.80 -35.82
CA GLY A 268 13.87 4.40 -36.83
C GLY A 268 14.42 5.58 -37.63
N GLY A 269 15.68 5.43 -38.03
CA GLY A 269 16.40 6.30 -38.96
C GLY A 269 17.69 5.59 -39.36
N VAL A 270 17.90 5.51 -40.67
CA VAL A 270 18.82 4.63 -41.39
C VAL A 270 20.29 5.04 -41.23
N SER A 271 21.17 4.07 -41.49
CA SER A 271 22.63 4.07 -41.50
C SER A 271 23.33 5.26 -42.16
N ASP A 272 24.49 5.64 -41.62
CA ASP A 272 25.74 5.64 -42.39
C ASP A 272 26.97 5.57 -41.49
N SER A 273 28.02 4.91 -42.00
CA SER A 273 29.26 4.55 -41.29
C SER A 273 30.38 5.55 -41.59
N ALA A 274 31.24 5.85 -40.61
CA ALA A 274 32.72 5.78 -40.71
C ALA A 274 33.43 6.48 -39.53
N GLY A 275 34.56 5.89 -39.09
CA GLY A 275 35.69 6.64 -38.52
C GLY A 275 35.83 6.59 -37.00
N GLY A 276 36.71 5.72 -36.49
CA GLY A 276 37.10 5.68 -35.08
C GLY A 276 38.00 6.84 -34.67
N PHE A 277 38.11 7.08 -33.36
CA PHE A 277 39.34 7.50 -32.66
C PHE A 277 39.09 7.45 -31.15
N SER A 278 39.89 6.62 -30.45
CA SER A 278 40.04 6.63 -28.99
C SER A 278 40.76 7.90 -28.54
N LYS A 279 40.25 8.61 -27.53
CA LYS A 279 41.09 9.43 -26.62
C LYS A 279 40.55 9.40 -25.19
N HIS A 280 41.40 8.85 -24.32
CA HIS A 280 41.43 9.04 -22.89
C HIS A 280 41.52 10.53 -22.52
N ILE A 281 40.78 10.95 -21.48
CA ILE A 281 41.22 12.01 -20.55
C ILE A 281 40.87 11.56 -19.12
N ARG A 282 41.92 11.49 -18.29
CA ARG A 282 41.91 11.33 -16.82
C ARG A 282 41.94 12.71 -16.16
N SER A 283 41.38 12.82 -14.96
CA SER A 283 41.93 13.57 -13.81
C SER A 283 41.13 13.15 -12.56
N ASN A 284 41.63 12.24 -11.71
CA ASN A 284 42.55 12.45 -10.58
C ASN A 284 42.19 13.64 -9.67
N THR A 285 41.71 13.33 -8.47
CA THR A 285 42.34 13.74 -7.20
C THR A 285 41.93 12.74 -6.10
N ASP A 286 42.87 11.87 -5.74
CA ASP A 286 42.94 11.15 -4.47
C ASP A 286 43.48 12.09 -3.39
N PHE A 287 43.01 11.95 -2.15
CA PHE A 287 43.90 11.96 -0.98
C PHE A 287 43.35 10.98 0.08
N SER A 288 44.25 10.11 0.53
CA SER A 288 44.05 8.97 1.43
C SER A 288 44.36 9.33 2.91
N PRO A 289 44.14 8.40 3.87
CA PRO A 289 43.89 8.69 5.29
C PRO A 289 45.13 8.52 6.19
N VAL A 290 45.04 9.01 7.44
CA VAL A 290 46.01 8.69 8.51
C VAL A 290 45.27 8.29 9.81
N LYS A 291 45.77 7.20 10.41
CA LYS A 291 45.39 6.62 11.71
C LYS A 291 46.21 7.20 12.88
N GLY A 292 45.65 7.13 14.08
CA GLY A 292 46.31 7.05 15.40
C GLY A 292 45.23 7.26 16.47
N ALA A 293 44.88 6.39 17.43
CA ALA A 293 45.56 5.47 18.36
C ALA A 293 45.20 5.89 19.82
N LEU A 294 44.55 4.96 20.54
CA LEU A 294 44.55 4.70 21.99
C LEU A 294 43.92 5.69 23.01
N GLY A 295 43.12 5.13 23.92
CA GLY A 295 42.72 5.72 25.21
C GLY A 295 41.46 5.10 25.83
N GLU A 296 41.62 4.18 26.79
CA GLU A 296 40.57 3.61 27.64
C GLU A 296 40.19 4.51 28.84
N ASP A 297 39.00 4.24 29.40
CA ASP A 297 38.66 4.15 30.84
C ASP A 297 37.68 5.18 31.49
N LYS A 298 36.67 4.58 32.16
CA LYS A 298 35.85 4.97 33.36
C LYS A 298 34.88 6.18 33.45
N ALA A 299 33.59 5.83 33.49
CA ALA A 299 32.58 6.01 34.57
C ALA A 299 32.58 7.23 35.53
N ARG A 300 31.42 7.93 35.66
CA ARG A 300 30.50 7.95 36.86
C ARG A 300 29.41 9.05 36.80
N TYR A 301 28.34 8.75 37.55
CA TYR A 301 27.02 9.36 37.77
C TYR A 301 26.97 10.79 38.37
N SER A 302 25.80 11.47 38.24
CA SER A 302 24.87 11.85 39.34
C SER A 302 24.09 13.16 39.03
N THR A 303 22.77 13.11 38.78
CA THR A 303 21.59 13.43 39.65
C THR A 303 21.13 14.89 39.73
N SER A 304 19.84 15.12 39.44
CA SER A 304 18.92 15.88 40.31
C SER A 304 17.45 15.71 39.86
N GLN A 305 16.68 14.92 40.64
CA GLN A 305 15.21 15.03 40.77
C GLN A 305 14.88 16.00 41.93
N PRO A 306 13.60 16.39 42.14
CA PRO A 306 12.71 15.64 43.05
C PRO A 306 11.24 15.46 42.56
N GLU A 307 10.62 14.34 42.98
CA GLU A 307 9.15 14.12 43.13
C GLU A 307 8.66 14.60 44.53
N PRO A 308 7.35 14.70 44.93
CA PRO A 308 6.31 13.61 45.08
C PRO A 308 4.86 14.06 44.72
N GLY A 309 3.76 13.28 44.69
CA GLY A 309 3.42 11.90 45.05
C GLY A 309 1.89 11.79 45.33
N THR A 310 1.35 10.55 45.34
CA THR A 310 0.02 10.05 45.78
C THR A 310 -1.17 10.13 44.79
N GLY A 311 -1.92 9.05 44.47
CA GLY A 311 -1.88 7.64 44.84
C GLY A 311 -2.99 6.82 44.14
N GLY A 312 -2.88 5.48 44.14
CA GLY A 312 -4.01 4.55 43.96
C GLY A 312 -4.01 3.68 42.69
N MET A 313 -3.51 2.44 42.79
CA MET A 313 -3.82 1.27 41.95
C MET A 313 -4.89 0.43 42.69
N PRO A 314 -5.73 -0.42 42.05
CA PRO A 314 -5.28 -1.66 41.38
C PRO A 314 -6.04 -2.09 40.11
N TRP A 315 -5.36 -2.91 39.32
CA TRP A 315 -5.88 -3.68 38.19
C TRP A 315 -6.99 -4.67 38.63
N GLU A 316 -8.02 -4.87 37.81
CA GLU A 316 -8.75 -6.15 37.76
C GLU A 316 -9.26 -6.44 36.34
N SER A 317 -9.23 -7.73 36.06
CA SER A 317 -9.56 -8.52 34.87
C SER A 317 -10.97 -8.27 34.28
N GLY A 318 -11.10 -8.40 32.96
CA GLY A 318 -12.41 -8.43 32.29
C GLY A 318 -12.35 -8.49 30.77
N THR A 319 -12.07 -9.66 30.22
CA THR A 319 -12.28 -9.99 28.81
C THR A 319 -13.76 -10.23 28.52
N GLY A 320 -14.26 -9.73 27.37
CA GLY A 320 -15.38 -10.37 26.66
C GLY A 320 -16.60 -9.50 26.40
N SER A 321 -16.64 -8.85 25.24
CA SER A 321 -17.78 -8.86 24.29
C SER A 321 -17.41 -7.99 23.07
N ILE A 322 -16.48 -8.48 22.24
CA ILE A 322 -15.90 -7.77 21.07
C ILE A 322 -16.27 -8.45 19.73
N ASP A 323 -17.19 -9.42 19.74
CA ASP A 323 -17.23 -10.42 18.66
C ASP A 323 -18.28 -10.26 17.56
N GLN A 324 -19.07 -9.18 17.48
CA GLN A 324 -20.05 -9.08 16.39
C GLN A 324 -20.18 -7.67 15.82
N LEU A 325 -19.37 -7.38 14.80
CA LEU A 325 -19.77 -6.84 13.47
C LEU A 325 -18.55 -6.21 12.77
N VAL A 326 -17.88 -7.08 12.03
CA VAL A 326 -17.06 -6.77 10.86
C VAL A 326 -17.86 -5.92 9.87
N GLN A 327 -17.29 -4.82 9.36
CA GLN A 327 -17.28 -4.55 7.91
C GLN A 327 -16.32 -3.41 7.55
N GLY A 328 -15.38 -3.74 6.67
CA GLY A 328 -14.16 -3.00 6.41
C GLY A 328 -14.25 -1.90 5.37
N PHE A 329 -13.18 -1.12 5.33
CA PHE A 329 -12.85 -0.21 4.24
C PHE A 329 -11.33 -0.21 4.07
N SER A 330 -10.90 -0.48 2.84
CA SER A 330 -9.52 -0.30 2.37
C SER A 330 -9.34 1.19 2.04
N PHE A 331 -8.37 1.84 2.68
CA PHE A 331 -8.13 3.27 2.57
C PHE A 331 -6.92 3.55 1.71
N SER A 332 -7.20 3.71 0.43
CA SER A 332 -6.28 4.40 -0.45
C SER A 332 -6.86 5.74 -0.90
N GLN A 333 -5.97 6.70 -1.14
CA GLN A 333 -6.24 8.15 -1.04
C GLN A 333 -7.50 8.63 -1.82
N PRO A 334 -8.46 9.36 -1.21
CA PRO A 334 -9.74 9.79 -1.80
C PRO A 334 -9.72 10.91 -2.86
N ALA A 335 -10.70 11.13 -3.75
CA ALA A 335 -12.12 10.72 -3.95
C ALA A 335 -13.26 11.73 -3.67
N CYS A 336 -12.99 13.03 -3.83
CA CYS A 336 -13.89 14.17 -4.16
C CYS A 336 -15.24 14.36 -3.42
N PRO A 337 -15.82 15.56 -3.42
CA PRO A 337 -16.70 15.90 -4.57
C PRO A 337 -16.62 17.34 -5.16
N GLU A 338 -16.06 18.37 -4.49
CA GLU A 338 -16.28 19.79 -4.89
C GLU A 338 -15.04 20.71 -4.72
N HIS A 339 -13.82 20.15 -4.70
CA HIS A 339 -12.58 20.90 -4.36
C HIS A 339 -11.61 21.13 -5.54
N MET A 340 -12.08 21.02 -6.77
CA MET A 340 -11.51 21.80 -7.87
C MET A 340 -12.26 23.14 -7.92
N LEU A 341 -11.67 24.18 -8.50
CA LEU A 341 -12.13 25.58 -8.62
C LEU A 341 -11.52 26.46 -7.51
N VAL A 342 -10.84 27.58 -7.79
CA VAL A 342 -11.09 28.63 -8.81
C VAL A 342 -9.80 29.17 -9.44
N ASN A 343 -9.90 29.51 -10.73
CA ASN A 343 -8.95 30.18 -11.64
C ASN A 343 -8.13 31.37 -11.08
N SER A 344 -6.92 31.58 -11.63
CA SER A 344 -6.59 32.75 -12.48
C SER A 344 -5.20 32.63 -13.12
N GLN A 345 -5.18 32.38 -14.44
CA GLN A 345 -4.39 33.06 -15.49
C GLN A 345 -3.00 33.68 -15.15
N LEU A 346 -1.91 33.19 -15.78
CA LEU A 346 -1.18 33.80 -16.93
C LEU A 346 0.26 33.24 -17.13
N LEU A 347 0.52 32.86 -18.40
CA LEU A 347 1.75 32.95 -19.22
C LEU A 347 3.05 32.17 -18.88
N GLY A 348 3.45 31.29 -19.82
CA GLY A 348 4.85 31.17 -20.29
C GLY A 348 5.48 29.76 -20.38
N THR A 349 5.73 29.28 -21.60
CA THR A 349 6.46 28.07 -22.06
C THR A 349 8.01 28.17 -21.92
N PRO A 350 8.86 27.13 -22.23
CA PRO A 350 8.62 25.74 -22.64
C PRO A 350 9.46 24.66 -21.88
N GLY A 351 8.82 23.53 -21.57
CA GLY A 351 9.49 22.31 -21.06
C GLY A 351 8.49 21.21 -20.71
N SER A 352 7.49 20.99 -21.58
CA SER A 352 6.35 20.06 -21.48
C SER A 352 6.03 19.55 -20.06
N SER A 353 5.50 20.43 -19.22
CA SER A 353 4.91 20.08 -17.93
C SER A 353 3.64 19.26 -18.17
N GLN A 354 3.72 17.94 -17.98
CA GLN A 354 2.52 17.13 -17.75
C GLN A 354 1.69 17.83 -16.67
N SER A 355 0.40 18.09 -16.90
CA SER A 355 -0.44 18.76 -15.91
C SER A 355 -0.49 17.91 -14.62
N PRO A 356 -0.61 18.52 -13.43
CA PRO A 356 -0.84 17.78 -12.20
C PRO A 356 -2.00 16.76 -12.34
N TRP A 357 -2.98 17.09 -13.17
CA TRP A 357 -4.09 16.24 -13.58
C TRP A 357 -3.66 15.02 -14.40
N GLN A 358 -2.80 15.16 -15.41
CA GLN A 358 -2.24 14.01 -16.15
C GLN A 358 -1.42 13.07 -15.26
N ARG A 359 -0.82 13.59 -14.18
CA ARG A 359 -0.07 12.79 -13.19
C ARG A 359 -0.97 12.01 -12.22
N LEU A 360 -2.19 12.51 -11.95
CA LEU A 360 -3.21 11.87 -11.12
C LEU A 360 -3.90 10.67 -11.79
N VAL A 361 -3.70 10.48 -13.10
CA VAL A 361 -4.39 9.47 -13.93
C VAL A 361 -3.72 8.08 -13.88
N ARG A 362 -2.65 7.87 -13.11
CA ARG A 362 -1.92 6.57 -13.07
C ARG A 362 -2.61 5.45 -12.27
N ARG A 363 -3.89 5.57 -11.88
CA ARG A 363 -4.62 4.47 -11.26
C ARG A 363 -5.21 3.55 -12.31
N MET A 364 -4.92 2.25 -12.21
CA MET A 364 -5.30 1.29 -13.25
C MET A 364 -6.83 1.17 -13.41
N THR A 365 -7.59 1.44 -12.35
CA THR A 365 -9.05 1.25 -12.27
C THR A 365 -9.86 2.43 -12.83
N ARG A 366 -9.29 3.14 -13.80
CA ARG A 366 -9.89 4.31 -14.46
C ARG A 366 -9.77 4.23 -15.97
N PHE A 367 -10.70 4.87 -16.68
CA PHE A 367 -10.56 5.16 -18.11
C PHE A 367 -11.45 6.33 -18.51
N PHE A 368 -11.07 7.00 -19.60
CA PHE A 368 -11.92 7.98 -20.25
C PHE A 368 -12.81 7.31 -21.30
N THR A 369 -14.03 7.82 -21.47
CA THR A 369 -14.92 7.39 -22.56
C THR A 369 -14.90 8.38 -23.71
N LYS A 370 -15.32 7.92 -24.89
CA LYS A 370 -15.61 8.76 -26.07
C LYS A 370 -17.05 9.28 -26.09
N LEU A 371 -17.89 8.80 -25.18
CA LEU A 371 -19.31 9.12 -25.09
C LEU A 371 -19.56 10.22 -24.05
N ASP A 372 -20.73 10.83 -24.12
CA ASP A 372 -21.25 11.70 -23.07
C ASP A 372 -21.63 10.90 -21.80
N ALA A 373 -22.08 11.61 -20.76
CA ALA A 373 -22.40 11.00 -19.46
C ALA A 373 -23.49 9.92 -19.58
N ASP A 374 -24.55 10.19 -20.33
CA ASP A 374 -25.69 9.29 -20.50
C ASP A 374 -25.33 8.06 -21.34
N GLY A 375 -24.63 8.25 -22.47
CA GLY A 375 -24.13 7.15 -23.30
C GLY A 375 -23.15 6.27 -22.54
N SER A 376 -22.24 6.88 -21.76
CA SER A 376 -21.30 6.14 -20.90
C SER A 376 -22.03 5.32 -19.84
N TYR A 377 -23.05 5.90 -19.20
CA TYR A 377 -23.87 5.22 -18.20
C TYR A 377 -24.62 4.02 -18.80
N ARG A 378 -25.31 4.21 -19.94
CA ARG A 378 -26.07 3.14 -20.61
C ARG A 378 -25.17 1.98 -21.04
N ALA A 379 -24.02 2.26 -21.62
CA ALA A 379 -23.06 1.24 -22.03
C ALA A 379 -22.51 0.45 -20.81
N LEU A 380 -22.14 1.15 -19.74
CA LEU A 380 -21.69 0.50 -18.50
C LEU A 380 -22.77 -0.41 -17.89
N LYS A 381 -24.02 0.07 -17.84
CA LYS A 381 -25.16 -0.67 -17.32
C LYS A 381 -25.39 -1.95 -18.12
N ASP A 382 -25.49 -1.82 -19.45
CA ASP A 382 -25.72 -2.95 -20.35
C ASP A 382 -24.63 -4.03 -20.23
N VAL A 383 -23.35 -3.62 -20.18
CA VAL A 383 -22.24 -4.55 -19.97
C VAL A 383 -22.33 -5.25 -18.61
N CYS A 384 -22.59 -4.51 -17.54
CA CYS A 384 -22.69 -5.09 -16.19
C CYS A 384 -23.87 -6.07 -16.08
N GLU A 385 -25.05 -5.72 -16.62
CA GLU A 385 -26.23 -6.58 -16.60
C GLU A 385 -26.01 -7.85 -17.45
N LYS A 386 -25.40 -7.74 -18.64
CA LYS A 386 -25.00 -8.90 -19.46
C LYS A 386 -23.98 -9.82 -18.79
N MET A 387 -23.18 -9.29 -17.87
CA MET A 387 -22.25 -10.06 -17.05
C MET A 387 -22.91 -10.66 -15.79
N GLY A 388 -24.21 -10.41 -15.58
CA GLY A 388 -24.96 -10.87 -14.40
C GLY A 388 -24.65 -10.07 -13.13
N TYR A 389 -24.14 -8.84 -13.25
CA TYR A 389 -23.82 -8.00 -12.10
C TYR A 389 -25.05 -7.21 -11.66
N GLY A 390 -25.26 -7.12 -10.35
CA GLY A 390 -26.25 -6.22 -9.77
C GLY A 390 -25.85 -4.77 -10.00
N TRP A 391 -26.81 -3.95 -10.41
CA TRP A 391 -26.62 -2.55 -10.74
C TRP A 391 -27.59 -1.67 -9.93
N LYS A 392 -27.07 -0.79 -9.07
CA LYS A 392 -27.87 0.11 -8.25
C LYS A 392 -27.35 1.53 -8.31
N MET A 393 -28.16 2.44 -8.86
CA MET A 393 -27.84 3.87 -8.86
C MET A 393 -27.94 4.40 -7.42
N SER A 394 -26.85 5.00 -6.93
CA SER A 394 -26.76 5.51 -5.55
C SER A 394 -27.04 7.01 -5.49
N CYS A 395 -26.52 7.77 -6.47
CA CYS A 395 -26.86 9.16 -6.73
C CYS A 395 -26.56 9.47 -8.22
N THR A 396 -26.82 10.70 -8.69
CA THR A 396 -26.76 11.10 -10.11
C THR A 396 -25.49 10.67 -10.84
N ASN A 397 -24.33 10.71 -10.17
CA ASN A 397 -23.02 10.41 -10.79
C ASN A 397 -22.31 9.20 -10.17
N GLN A 398 -22.99 8.42 -9.32
CA GLN A 398 -22.40 7.26 -8.65
C GLN A 398 -23.32 6.04 -8.72
N VAL A 399 -22.74 4.94 -9.20
CA VAL A 399 -23.38 3.63 -9.28
C VAL A 399 -22.69 2.66 -8.33
N THR A 400 -23.47 1.78 -7.71
CA THR A 400 -22.97 0.62 -7.00
C THR A 400 -23.18 -0.62 -7.85
N VAL A 401 -22.10 -1.34 -8.13
CA VAL A 401 -22.09 -2.62 -8.84
C VAL A 401 -21.78 -3.73 -7.84
N SER A 402 -22.56 -4.82 -7.87
CA SER A 402 -22.41 -5.96 -6.96
C SER A 402 -22.32 -7.28 -7.73
N THR A 403 -21.37 -8.13 -7.38
CA THR A 403 -21.17 -9.45 -7.95
C THR A 403 -20.56 -10.38 -6.90
N THR A 404 -20.15 -11.59 -7.30
CA THR A 404 -19.36 -12.50 -6.48
C THR A 404 -18.02 -12.77 -7.13
N ASP A 405 -17.00 -13.01 -6.32
CA ASP A 405 -15.70 -13.46 -6.81
C ASP A 405 -15.71 -14.97 -7.13
N ARG A 406 -14.56 -15.50 -7.61
CA ARG A 406 -14.40 -16.93 -7.90
C ARG A 406 -14.54 -17.87 -6.70
N ARG A 407 -14.43 -17.34 -5.48
CA ARG A 407 -14.61 -18.06 -4.20
C ARG A 407 -16.03 -17.86 -3.66
N ASN A 408 -16.92 -17.27 -4.45
CA ASN A 408 -18.31 -16.96 -4.11
C ASN A 408 -18.47 -15.94 -2.97
N ASN A 409 -17.43 -15.15 -2.68
CA ASN A 409 -17.51 -14.06 -1.73
C ASN A 409 -18.15 -12.83 -2.39
N LYS A 410 -18.84 -12.01 -1.59
CA LYS A 410 -19.48 -10.78 -2.08
C LYS A 410 -18.43 -9.74 -2.49
N LEU A 411 -18.53 -9.29 -3.74
CA LEU A 411 -17.71 -8.23 -4.32
C LEU A 411 -18.60 -7.03 -4.69
N ILE A 412 -18.28 -5.85 -4.15
CA ILE A 412 -19.03 -4.62 -4.39
C ILE A 412 -18.06 -3.51 -4.74
N PHE A 413 -18.31 -2.78 -5.81
CA PHE A 413 -17.54 -1.61 -6.19
C PHE A 413 -18.43 -0.46 -6.66
N LYS A 414 -17.96 0.76 -6.41
CA LYS A 414 -18.60 2.00 -6.79
C LYS A 414 -17.98 2.51 -8.07
N VAL A 415 -18.82 2.91 -9.02
CA VAL A 415 -18.40 3.53 -10.29
C VAL A 415 -18.84 4.98 -10.24
N ASN A 416 -17.88 5.90 -10.37
CA ASN A 416 -18.15 7.33 -10.47
C ASN A 416 -17.95 7.78 -11.90
N LEU A 417 -18.92 8.50 -12.44
CA LEU A 417 -18.80 9.19 -13.72
C LEU A 417 -18.50 10.65 -13.43
N VAL A 418 -17.32 11.12 -13.80
CA VAL A 418 -16.85 12.47 -13.51
C VAL A 418 -16.62 13.19 -14.83
N GLU A 419 -17.31 14.31 -15.03
CA GLU A 419 -17.08 15.17 -16.18
C GLU A 419 -15.80 15.98 -16.00
N MET A 420 -14.91 15.92 -16.99
CA MET A 420 -13.61 16.58 -16.99
C MET A 420 -13.31 17.14 -18.38
N GLU A 421 -13.27 18.47 -18.52
CA GLU A 421 -12.81 19.16 -19.74
C GLU A 421 -13.39 18.55 -21.04
N SER A 422 -14.71 18.36 -21.10
CA SER A 422 -15.47 17.74 -22.22
C SER A 422 -15.35 16.23 -22.42
N LYS A 423 -14.72 15.49 -21.49
CA LYS A 423 -14.69 14.03 -21.49
C LYS A 423 -15.25 13.48 -20.17
N ILE A 424 -15.74 12.24 -20.19
CA ILE A 424 -16.18 11.56 -18.98
C ILE A 424 -15.08 10.60 -18.51
N LEU A 425 -14.62 10.81 -17.28
CA LEU A 425 -13.76 9.89 -16.55
C LEU A 425 -14.64 8.90 -15.78
N VAL A 426 -14.42 7.61 -16.04
CA VAL A 426 -15.05 6.52 -15.28
C VAL A 426 -14.06 6.01 -14.25
N ASP A 427 -14.39 6.15 -12.96
CA ASP A 427 -13.55 5.80 -11.81
C ASP A 427 -14.18 4.68 -10.99
N PHE A 428 -13.58 3.49 -11.06
CA PHE A 428 -13.99 2.31 -10.30
C PHE A 428 -13.27 2.29 -8.95
N ARG A 429 -14.04 2.03 -7.89
CA ARG A 429 -13.56 1.96 -6.51
C ARG A 429 -14.09 0.72 -5.82
N LEU A 430 -13.20 -0.11 -5.31
CA LEU A 430 -13.60 -1.20 -4.43
C LEU A 430 -14.37 -0.63 -3.23
N SER A 431 -15.52 -1.22 -2.94
CA SER A 431 -16.30 -0.95 -1.73
C SER A 431 -16.25 -2.12 -0.76
N LYS A 432 -16.23 -3.37 -1.26
CA LYS A 432 -16.17 -4.60 -0.45
C LYS A 432 -15.66 -5.76 -1.28
N GLY A 433 -14.84 -6.62 -0.69
CA GLY A 433 -14.30 -7.83 -1.32
C GLY A 433 -12.78 -7.75 -1.52
N ASP A 434 -12.22 -8.72 -2.24
CA ASP A 434 -10.80 -8.74 -2.59
C ASP A 434 -10.46 -7.69 -3.67
N GLY A 435 -9.38 -6.95 -3.45
CA GLY A 435 -8.82 -6.01 -4.41
C GLY A 435 -8.49 -6.66 -5.75
N LEU A 436 -7.80 -7.81 -5.74
CA LEU A 436 -7.34 -8.43 -6.99
C LEU A 436 -8.52 -8.97 -7.81
N GLU A 437 -9.53 -9.54 -7.16
CA GLU A 437 -10.80 -9.89 -7.80
C GLU A 437 -11.48 -8.65 -8.40
N PHE A 438 -11.58 -7.56 -7.64
CA PHE A 438 -12.11 -6.29 -8.16
C PHE A 438 -11.36 -5.81 -9.40
N LYS A 439 -10.03 -5.86 -9.39
CA LYS A 439 -9.20 -5.46 -10.53
C LYS A 439 -9.44 -6.37 -11.74
N ARG A 440 -9.58 -7.69 -11.53
CA ARG A 440 -9.94 -8.65 -12.58
C ARG A 440 -11.31 -8.34 -13.19
N HIS A 441 -12.32 -8.07 -12.36
CA HIS A 441 -13.66 -7.68 -12.83
C HIS A 441 -13.63 -6.35 -13.59
N PHE A 442 -12.88 -5.35 -13.09
CA PHE A 442 -12.67 -4.09 -13.78
C PHE A 442 -12.06 -4.30 -15.18
N LEU A 443 -11.02 -5.12 -15.31
CA LEU A 443 -10.39 -5.40 -16.61
C LEU A 443 -11.36 -6.09 -17.57
N LYS A 444 -12.16 -7.05 -17.09
CA LYS A 444 -13.21 -7.70 -17.91
C LYS A 444 -14.25 -6.69 -18.42
N ILE A 445 -14.71 -5.78 -17.55
CA ILE A 445 -15.64 -4.71 -17.94
C ILE A 445 -14.98 -3.79 -18.97
N LYS A 446 -13.74 -3.34 -18.73
CA LYS A 446 -13.00 -2.44 -19.62
C LYS A 446 -12.77 -3.06 -21.01
N VAL A 447 -12.47 -4.35 -21.09
CA VAL A 447 -12.32 -5.08 -22.37
C VAL A 447 -13.65 -5.09 -23.15
N LYS A 448 -14.78 -5.36 -22.47
CA LYS A 448 -16.10 -5.34 -23.08
C LYS A 448 -16.57 -3.94 -23.52
N LEU A 449 -15.98 -2.88 -22.95
CA LEU A 449 -16.22 -1.48 -23.31
C LEU A 449 -15.13 -0.89 -24.21
N SER A 450 -14.31 -1.73 -24.84
CA SER A 450 -13.15 -1.30 -25.62
C SER A 450 -13.49 -0.35 -26.80
N ASP A 451 -14.71 -0.44 -27.32
CA ASP A 451 -15.27 0.44 -28.34
C ASP A 451 -15.43 1.88 -27.85
N ILE A 452 -15.94 2.06 -26.62
CA ILE A 452 -16.19 3.37 -26.01
C ILE A 452 -15.00 3.92 -25.24
N VAL A 453 -14.04 3.07 -24.87
CA VAL A 453 -12.83 3.49 -24.15
C VAL A 453 -11.96 4.37 -25.06
N SER A 454 -11.61 5.55 -24.58
CA SER A 454 -10.68 6.44 -25.26
C SER A 454 -9.25 5.91 -25.09
N THR A 455 -8.62 5.52 -26.21
CA THR A 455 -7.22 5.04 -26.26
C THR A 455 -6.21 6.18 -26.33
N GLN A 456 -6.66 7.43 -26.49
CA GLN A 456 -5.77 8.57 -26.51
C GLN A 456 -5.08 8.72 -25.15
N LYS A 457 -3.74 8.60 -25.15
CA LYS A 457 -2.94 9.42 -24.23
C LYS A 457 -3.38 10.84 -24.50
N VAL A 458 -4.09 11.46 -23.56
CA VAL A 458 -4.68 12.78 -23.73
C VAL A 458 -3.54 13.77 -24.02
N TRP A 459 -3.32 14.05 -25.30
CA TRP A 459 -2.71 15.29 -25.75
C TRP A 459 -3.83 16.31 -25.74
N LEU A 460 -3.83 17.18 -24.74
CA LEU A 460 -4.61 18.40 -24.83
C LEU A 460 -3.86 19.32 -25.82
N PRO A 461 -4.56 20.00 -26.74
CA PRO A 461 -3.94 21.03 -27.54
C PRO A 461 -3.32 22.06 -26.61
N GLY A 462 -2.03 22.34 -26.83
CA GLY A 462 -1.28 23.28 -26.02
C GLY A 462 -1.90 24.66 -26.10
N THR A 463 -2.20 25.22 -24.94
CA THR A 463 -2.32 26.67 -24.74
C THR A 463 -1.69 27.01 -23.40
#